data_AF-A0A1E4GJW9-F1
#
_entry.id   AF-A0A1E4GJW9-F1
#
_cell.length_a   1.000
_cell.length_b   1.000
_cell.length_c   1.000
_cell.angle_alpha   90.00
_cell.angle_beta   90.00
_cell.angle_gamma   90.00
#
_symmetry.space_group_name_H-M   'P 1'
#
loop_
_entity.id
_entity.type
_entity.pdbx_description
1 polymer ?
#
loop_
_entity_poly.entity_id
_entity_poly.type
_entity_poly.pdbx_seq_one_letter_code
_entity_poly.pdbx_strand_id
1 'polypeptide(L)'
;MEGKPVHGRKLEAEIVMKIDSPFAVAAVGDLIAPQPLARQDQRFRALVERIVEADVGFANMESSLIDFARFENGAIAGTAAPPRMGEAIKAMGVTMVSRANNHTFDCGVMGMIATDAALDALDIVHAGTGPNLQEARAARCRETGKGRVGLVSFYSIADTGHFGPTYARTEATARMGSVGGAPGVNPLHVTGYNVVSQAQLDALKELACDIYGERPGATVPACDAHPERFRFFDQWYQVGEDVGAIHYDMDAADRQGILASVRNGKIYADFLIATVHAHQTTRFDPALAFGNVKGMKEAVDHYPANFVVELARQCIDNGADMFVTHGVHALAGMEIYKGKPIFYGLSNFIFQFGLQFGAGYDVLANFEKKSELENPASHEAILATSHFDKGRLVEVRLFPADLGGARRPISQMGIPLEPEPALAEAILARFAEYSAPFGTRIAVENGVGIVRVDA
;
A
#
# COMPACT_ATOMS: atom_id res chain seq x y z
N MET A 1 -4.56 56.00 4.24
CA MET A 1 -4.04 54.94 3.37
C MET A 1 -5.09 53.86 3.29
N GLU A 2 -5.90 53.85 2.24
CA GLU A 2 -6.86 52.78 1.99
C GLU A 2 -6.08 51.50 1.69
N GLY A 3 -6.31 50.46 2.50
CA GLY A 3 -5.65 49.17 2.35
C GLY A 3 -6.03 48.55 1.02
N LYS A 4 -5.03 48.27 0.18
CA LYS A 4 -5.23 47.45 -1.03
C LYS A 4 -5.90 46.13 -0.63
N PRO A 5 -6.91 45.64 -1.37
CA PRO A 5 -7.48 44.34 -1.09
C PRO A 5 -6.41 43.29 -1.36
N VAL A 6 -5.98 42.60 -0.31
CA VAL A 6 -5.16 41.38 -0.45
C VAL A 6 -6.04 40.37 -1.16
N HIS A 7 -5.80 40.13 -2.46
CA HIS A 7 -6.41 39.00 -3.15
C HIS A 7 -5.83 37.73 -2.52
N GLY A 8 -6.56 37.15 -1.57
CA GLY A 8 -6.21 35.88 -0.94
C GLY A 8 -6.19 34.78 -2.00
N ARG A 9 -5.20 33.89 -1.93
CA ARG A 9 -5.19 32.65 -2.71
C ARG A 9 -6.42 31.81 -2.35
N LYS A 10 -7.11 31.28 -3.36
CA LYS A 10 -8.25 30.38 -3.16
C LYS A 10 -7.76 28.95 -3.10
N LEU A 11 -8.10 28.23 -2.02
CA LEU A 11 -7.63 26.86 -1.81
C LEU A 11 -8.01 25.95 -2.98
N GLU A 12 -9.21 26.11 -3.51
CA GLU A 12 -9.76 25.30 -4.61
C GLU A 12 -8.90 25.41 -5.88
N ALA A 13 -8.26 26.56 -6.11
CA ALA A 13 -7.36 26.77 -7.25
C ALA A 13 -5.94 26.24 -6.99
N GLU A 14 -5.54 26.07 -5.73
CA GLU A 14 -4.19 25.58 -5.37
C GLU A 14 -4.12 24.05 -5.32
N ILE A 15 -5.27 23.38 -5.20
CA ILE A 15 -5.36 21.91 -5.07
C ILE A 15 -5.75 21.16 -6.34
N VAL A 16 -5.91 21.85 -7.48
CA VAL A 16 -6.08 21.21 -8.80
C VAL A 16 -4.74 20.77 -9.40
N MET A 17 -4.75 19.83 -10.34
CA MET A 17 -3.59 19.55 -11.20
C MET A 17 -3.14 20.81 -11.92
N LYS A 18 -1.83 21.10 -11.89
CA LYS A 18 -1.24 22.31 -12.47
C LYS A 18 -0.37 22.03 -13.69
N ILE A 19 -0.17 20.75 -14.05
CA ILE A 19 0.54 20.34 -15.26
C ILE A 19 -0.45 20.37 -16.43
N ASP A 20 -0.23 21.29 -17.37
CA ASP A 20 -1.07 21.47 -18.55
C ASP A 20 -0.61 20.69 -19.79
N SER A 21 0.67 20.27 -19.83
CA SER A 21 1.22 19.47 -20.92
C SER A 21 0.88 17.99 -20.79
N PRO A 22 0.96 17.18 -21.87
CA PRO A 22 0.77 15.74 -21.77
C PRO A 22 1.72 15.15 -20.72
N PHE A 23 1.17 14.44 -19.74
CA PHE A 23 1.90 13.94 -18.58
C PHE A 23 1.50 12.49 -18.28
N ALA A 24 2.47 11.62 -17.95
CA ALA A 24 2.21 10.22 -17.68
C ALA A 24 2.86 9.75 -16.38
N VAL A 25 2.10 8.99 -15.59
CA VAL A 25 2.59 8.30 -14.38
C VAL A 25 2.45 6.80 -14.58
N ALA A 26 3.54 6.06 -14.46
CA ALA A 26 3.53 4.60 -14.37
C ALA A 26 3.53 4.20 -12.88
N ALA A 27 2.51 3.47 -12.44
CA ALA A 27 2.41 2.90 -11.11
C ALA A 27 2.54 1.38 -11.20
N VAL A 28 3.37 0.81 -10.33
CA VAL A 28 3.47 -0.62 -10.11
C VAL A 28 3.29 -0.93 -8.64
N GLY A 29 3.03 -2.19 -8.34
CA GLY A 29 2.80 -2.65 -6.98
C GLY A 29 4.07 -2.85 -6.14
N ASP A 30 4.01 -3.81 -5.22
CA ASP A 30 5.04 -4.03 -4.22
C ASP A 30 6.38 -4.50 -4.81
N LEU A 31 7.47 -3.90 -4.34
CA LEU A 31 8.86 -4.28 -4.65
C LEU A 31 9.48 -4.97 -3.43
N ILE A 32 9.36 -6.29 -3.40
CA ILE A 32 10.06 -7.17 -2.47
C ILE A 32 11.19 -7.86 -3.24
N ALA A 33 12.34 -7.19 -3.25
CA ALA A 33 13.49 -7.53 -4.09
C ALA A 33 14.79 -7.65 -3.25
N PRO A 34 14.95 -8.72 -2.43
CA PRO A 34 16.17 -8.95 -1.65
C PRO A 34 17.39 -9.28 -2.53
N GLN A 35 17.18 -9.54 -3.83
CA GLN A 35 18.23 -9.89 -4.78
C GLN A 35 18.34 -8.85 -5.89
N PRO A 36 19.56 -8.49 -6.31
CA PRO A 36 19.77 -7.59 -7.44
C PRO A 36 19.11 -8.13 -8.71
N LEU A 37 18.44 -7.25 -9.43
CA LEU A 37 17.78 -7.57 -10.68
C LEU A 37 18.57 -7.03 -11.88
N ALA A 38 19.15 -7.92 -12.67
CA ALA A 38 19.74 -7.59 -13.97
C ALA A 38 19.27 -8.62 -15.01
N ARG A 39 18.28 -8.26 -15.82
CA ARG A 39 17.65 -9.16 -16.80
C ARG A 39 17.72 -8.58 -18.20
N GLN A 40 18.03 -9.44 -19.16
CA GLN A 40 18.06 -9.11 -20.59
C GLN A 40 16.83 -9.64 -21.34
N ASP A 41 15.94 -10.32 -20.63
CA ASP A 41 14.71 -10.92 -21.16
C ASP A 41 13.82 -9.86 -21.82
N GLN A 42 13.34 -10.14 -23.04
CA GLN A 42 12.56 -9.20 -23.82
C GLN A 42 11.18 -8.91 -23.20
N ARG A 43 10.54 -9.91 -22.58
CA ARG A 43 9.23 -9.77 -21.91
C ARG A 43 9.33 -8.94 -20.64
N PHE A 44 10.46 -9.03 -19.93
CA PHE A 44 10.76 -8.13 -18.82
C PHE A 44 10.98 -6.70 -19.32
N ARG A 45 11.79 -6.54 -20.37
CA ARG A 45 12.09 -5.23 -20.97
C ARG A 45 10.84 -4.52 -21.47
N ALA A 46 9.91 -5.23 -22.11
CA ALA A 46 8.66 -4.67 -22.61
C ALA A 46 7.82 -4.03 -21.51
N LEU A 47 7.81 -4.60 -20.30
CA LEU A 47 7.16 -3.99 -19.13
C LEU A 47 7.94 -2.78 -18.61
N VAL A 48 9.25 -2.91 -18.45
CA VAL A 48 10.12 -1.83 -17.96
C VAL A 48 10.08 -0.60 -18.87
N GLU A 49 10.03 -0.79 -20.18
CA GLU A 49 9.90 0.29 -21.17
C GLU A 49 8.67 1.15 -20.89
N ARG A 50 7.55 0.59 -20.42
CA ARG A 50 6.36 1.37 -20.04
C ARG A 50 6.58 2.29 -18.85
N ILE A 51 7.42 1.89 -17.91
CA ILE A 51 7.79 2.70 -16.75
C ILE A 51 8.76 3.80 -17.18
N VAL A 52 9.76 3.44 -18.00
CA VAL A 52 10.78 4.38 -18.51
C VAL A 52 10.18 5.45 -19.44
N GLU A 53 9.15 5.10 -20.22
CA GLU A 53 8.43 6.03 -21.09
C GLU A 53 7.57 7.07 -20.32
N ALA A 54 7.21 6.78 -19.07
CA ALA A 54 6.43 7.69 -18.23
C ALA A 54 7.29 8.85 -17.69
N ASP A 55 6.65 9.98 -17.36
CA ASP A 55 7.35 11.10 -16.72
C ASP A 55 7.74 10.79 -15.27
N VAL A 56 6.97 9.92 -14.61
CA VAL A 56 7.24 9.40 -13.27
C VAL A 56 6.88 7.93 -13.20
N GLY A 57 7.85 7.09 -12.84
CA GLY A 57 7.62 5.74 -12.33
C GLY A 57 7.51 5.72 -10.80
N PHE A 58 6.43 5.11 -10.29
CA PHE A 58 6.09 5.02 -8.88
C PHE A 58 5.84 3.56 -8.44
N ALA A 59 6.32 3.20 -7.24
CA ALA A 59 6.15 1.86 -6.65
C ALA A 59 6.14 1.90 -5.12
N ASN A 60 5.75 0.80 -4.47
CA ASN A 60 5.99 0.59 -3.05
C ASN A 60 7.25 -0.23 -2.79
N MET A 61 8.13 0.26 -1.92
CA MET A 61 9.40 -0.39 -1.65
C MET A 61 9.44 -0.99 -0.25
N GLU A 62 9.40 -2.31 -0.18
CA GLU A 62 9.38 -3.08 1.06
C GLU A 62 10.77 -3.65 1.42
N SER A 63 11.67 -3.74 0.44
CA SER A 63 13.06 -4.13 0.71
C SER A 63 13.87 -3.02 1.37
N SER A 64 14.66 -3.41 2.39
CA SER A 64 15.63 -2.51 3.04
C SER A 64 16.97 -2.56 2.30
N LEU A 65 17.48 -1.41 1.84
CA LEU A 65 18.80 -1.33 1.16
C LEU A 65 19.91 -1.20 2.20
N ILE A 66 20.66 -2.28 2.41
CA ILE A 66 21.66 -2.41 3.46
C ILE A 66 22.98 -2.91 2.88
N ASP A 67 24.09 -2.24 3.24
CA ASP A 67 25.42 -2.78 3.00
C ASP A 67 25.73 -3.88 4.02
N PHE A 68 25.50 -5.14 3.63
CA PHE A 68 25.71 -6.32 4.48
C PHE A 68 27.12 -6.41 5.07
N ALA A 69 28.13 -5.82 4.44
CA ALA A 69 29.51 -5.85 4.94
C ALA A 69 29.78 -4.81 6.03
N ARG A 70 28.96 -3.76 6.12
CA ARG A 70 29.15 -2.61 7.02
C ARG A 70 28.01 -2.44 8.02
N PHE A 71 26.98 -3.26 7.94
CA PHE A 71 25.83 -3.18 8.83
C PHE A 71 26.12 -3.86 10.17
N GLU A 72 26.74 -3.11 11.07
CA GLU A 72 27.10 -3.57 12.41
C GLU A 72 25.91 -3.51 13.37
N ASN A 73 25.75 -4.52 14.22
CA ASN A 73 24.80 -4.57 15.35
C ASN A 73 23.30 -4.43 15.02
N GLY A 74 22.92 -4.52 13.75
CA GLY A 74 21.51 -4.54 13.33
C GLY A 74 20.99 -5.96 13.14
N ALA A 75 19.74 -6.21 13.56
CA ALA A 75 19.03 -7.41 13.11
C ALA A 75 18.84 -7.32 11.58
N ILE A 76 19.06 -8.43 10.88
CA ILE A 76 18.71 -8.55 9.45
C ILE A 76 17.48 -9.45 9.39
N ALA A 77 16.36 -8.92 8.87
CA ALA A 77 15.13 -9.67 8.65
C ALA A 77 14.72 -9.72 7.16
N GLY A 78 13.51 -10.20 6.91
CA GLY A 78 13.05 -10.95 5.72
C GLY A 78 13.14 -10.29 4.33
N THR A 79 13.35 -8.97 4.21
CA THR A 79 13.41 -8.30 2.89
C THR A 79 14.70 -7.52 2.61
N ALA A 80 15.74 -7.67 3.44
CA ALA A 80 17.00 -6.96 3.25
C ALA A 80 17.64 -7.24 1.87
N ALA A 81 18.14 -6.18 1.22
CA ALA A 81 18.69 -6.17 -0.12
C ALA A 81 20.01 -5.38 -0.16
N PRO A 82 20.97 -5.73 -1.04
CA PRO A 82 22.19 -4.94 -1.19
C PRO A 82 21.88 -3.59 -1.86
N PRO A 83 22.68 -2.53 -1.64
CA PRO A 83 22.39 -1.18 -2.15
C PRO A 83 22.23 -1.10 -3.68
N ARG A 84 22.96 -1.96 -4.42
CA ARG A 84 22.83 -2.11 -5.89
C ARG A 84 21.41 -2.50 -6.36
N MET A 85 20.54 -2.98 -5.47
CA MET A 85 19.13 -3.17 -5.83
C MET A 85 18.44 -1.82 -6.10
N GLY A 86 18.81 -0.75 -5.39
CA GLY A 86 18.33 0.60 -5.69
C GLY A 86 18.72 1.06 -7.10
N GLU A 87 19.91 0.71 -7.58
CA GLU A 87 20.34 0.99 -8.96
C GLU A 87 19.47 0.25 -9.98
N ALA A 88 19.11 -1.01 -9.70
CA ALA A 88 18.22 -1.78 -10.54
C ALA A 88 16.79 -1.20 -10.55
N ILE A 89 16.28 -0.74 -9.38
CA ILE A 89 15.00 -0.02 -9.28
C ILE A 89 15.02 1.24 -10.14
N LYS A 90 16.08 2.06 -10.03
CA LYS A 90 16.26 3.26 -10.85
C LYS A 90 16.31 2.93 -12.35
N ALA A 91 17.03 1.88 -12.72
CA ALA A 91 17.16 1.45 -14.12
C ALA A 91 15.83 0.96 -14.72
N MET A 92 14.88 0.52 -13.89
CA MET A 92 13.52 0.21 -14.32
C MET A 92 12.65 1.47 -14.57
N GLY A 93 13.16 2.69 -14.33
CA GLY A 93 12.39 3.93 -14.49
C GLY A 93 11.61 4.35 -13.24
N VAL A 94 11.75 3.61 -12.12
CA VAL A 94 11.16 4.01 -10.84
C VAL A 94 11.96 5.17 -10.26
N THR A 95 11.28 6.30 -10.05
CA THR A 95 11.87 7.56 -9.58
C THR A 95 11.27 8.06 -8.29
N MET A 96 10.14 7.47 -7.88
CA MET A 96 9.48 7.76 -6.61
C MET A 96 9.04 6.45 -5.94
N VAL A 97 9.22 6.31 -4.63
CA VAL A 97 8.80 5.11 -3.88
C VAL A 97 8.11 5.43 -2.56
N SER A 98 7.07 4.67 -2.19
CA SER A 98 6.59 4.65 -0.80
C SER A 98 7.48 3.80 0.09
N ARG A 99 7.64 4.27 1.34
CA ARG A 99 8.42 3.61 2.39
C ARG A 99 7.66 3.45 3.70
N ALA A 100 6.40 3.89 3.80
CA ALA A 100 5.56 3.53 4.95
C ALA A 100 4.93 2.16 4.71
N ASN A 101 5.56 1.10 5.23
CA ASN A 101 5.04 -0.27 5.18
C ASN A 101 5.58 -1.10 6.36
N ASN A 102 5.12 -2.35 6.47
CA ASN A 102 5.49 -3.24 7.57
C ASN A 102 6.97 -3.68 7.52
N HIS A 103 7.60 -3.69 6.35
CA HIS A 103 8.98 -4.13 6.17
C HIS A 103 10.03 -3.02 6.28
N THR A 104 9.60 -1.77 6.45
CA THR A 104 10.48 -0.61 6.64
C THR A 104 11.50 -0.80 7.76
N PHE A 105 11.11 -1.55 8.79
CA PHE A 105 11.88 -1.81 10.00
C PHE A 105 12.44 -3.23 10.10
N ASP A 106 12.44 -4.00 9.01
CA ASP A 106 13.05 -5.35 8.97
C ASP A 106 14.52 -5.32 9.41
N CYS A 107 15.22 -4.21 9.14
CA CYS A 107 16.59 -3.96 9.58
C CYS A 107 16.68 -2.90 10.70
N GLY A 108 15.59 -2.71 11.46
CA GLY A 108 15.47 -1.70 12.51
C GLY A 108 15.60 -0.25 12.01
N VAL A 109 15.71 0.69 12.96
CA VAL A 109 15.86 2.13 12.68
C VAL A 109 17.08 2.41 11.79
N MET A 110 18.20 1.72 12.05
CA MET A 110 19.42 1.89 11.26
C MET A 110 19.22 1.46 9.81
N GLY A 111 18.43 0.40 9.57
CA GLY A 111 18.13 -0.05 8.24
C GLY A 111 17.18 0.87 7.48
N MET A 112 16.19 1.45 8.17
CA MET A 112 15.36 2.52 7.60
C MET A 112 16.22 3.70 7.16
N ILE A 113 17.08 4.21 8.04
CA ILE A 113 17.96 5.36 7.75
C ILE A 113 18.93 5.04 6.59
N ALA A 114 19.54 3.87 6.60
CA ALA A 114 20.46 3.45 5.53
C ALA A 114 19.74 3.33 4.17
N THR A 115 18.51 2.83 4.18
CA THR A 115 17.68 2.71 2.97
C THR A 115 17.33 4.08 2.42
N ASP A 116 16.85 4.98 3.27
CA ASP A 116 16.49 6.35 2.89
C ASP A 116 17.72 7.08 2.30
N ALA A 117 18.88 6.99 2.96
CA ALA A 117 20.12 7.57 2.45
C ALA A 117 20.58 6.97 1.10
N ALA A 118 20.36 5.67 0.88
CA ALA A 118 20.69 5.02 -0.39
C ALA A 118 19.77 5.49 -1.52
N LEU A 119 18.48 5.71 -1.24
CA LEU A 119 17.51 6.24 -2.20
C LEU A 119 17.81 7.70 -2.55
N ASP A 120 18.15 8.53 -1.56
CA ASP A 120 18.61 9.90 -1.76
C ASP A 120 19.85 9.96 -2.67
N ALA A 121 20.85 9.11 -2.42
CA ALA A 121 22.06 9.02 -3.24
C ALA A 121 21.77 8.62 -4.70
N LEU A 122 20.64 7.94 -4.93
CA LEU A 122 20.17 7.52 -6.24
C LEU A 122 19.18 8.50 -6.87
N ASP A 123 18.85 9.64 -6.23
CA ASP A 123 17.81 10.55 -6.71
C ASP A 123 16.45 9.84 -6.92
N ILE A 124 16.14 8.85 -6.07
CA ILE A 124 14.81 8.25 -5.99
C ILE A 124 14.10 8.93 -4.82
N VAL A 125 13.06 9.70 -5.11
CA VAL A 125 12.28 10.37 -4.06
C VAL A 125 11.51 9.33 -3.26
N HIS A 126 11.66 9.34 -1.94
CA HIS A 126 10.93 8.43 -1.06
C HIS A 126 10.09 9.22 -0.04
N ALA A 127 8.95 8.66 0.38
CA ALA A 127 8.07 9.29 1.36
C ALA A 127 7.51 8.26 2.36
N GLY A 128 7.02 8.75 3.50
CA GLY A 128 6.34 7.95 4.51
C GLY A 128 7.23 7.48 5.65
N THR A 129 8.52 7.84 5.64
CA THR A 129 9.48 7.63 6.74
C THR A 129 10.13 8.94 7.14
N GLY A 130 10.57 9.03 8.40
CA GLY A 130 11.33 10.18 8.84
C GLY A 130 11.85 10.05 10.27
N PRO A 131 12.69 11.01 10.71
CA PRO A 131 13.22 11.05 12.08
C PRO A 131 12.17 11.38 13.15
N ASN A 132 10.96 11.78 12.75
CA ASN A 132 9.80 12.08 13.60
C ASN A 132 8.53 12.13 12.73
N LEU A 133 7.37 12.24 13.38
CA LEU A 133 6.07 12.20 12.71
C LEU A 133 5.87 13.35 11.70
N GLN A 134 6.38 14.55 11.98
CA GLN A 134 6.26 15.68 11.05
C GLN A 134 7.00 15.41 9.73
N GLU A 135 8.20 14.85 9.82
CA GLU A 135 8.99 14.49 8.64
C GLU A 135 8.42 13.27 7.91
N ALA A 136 7.94 12.25 8.63
CA ALA A 136 7.32 11.08 8.02
C ALA A 136 6.03 11.44 7.26
N ARG A 137 5.26 12.42 7.78
CA ARG A 137 4.04 12.96 7.15
C ARG A 137 4.30 13.87 5.95
N ALA A 138 5.46 14.51 5.90
CA ALA A 138 5.72 15.54 4.91
C ALA A 138 5.69 14.98 3.48
N ALA A 139 5.03 15.70 2.58
CA ALA A 139 5.11 15.40 1.15
C ALA A 139 6.55 15.57 0.66
N ARG A 140 6.99 14.66 -0.19
CA ARG A 140 8.32 14.68 -0.81
C ARG A 140 8.17 14.87 -2.30
N CYS A 141 8.99 15.72 -2.89
CA CYS A 141 8.78 16.20 -4.26
C CYS A 141 9.96 15.89 -5.16
N ARG A 142 9.64 15.56 -6.42
CA ARG A 142 10.56 15.44 -7.54
C ARG A 142 10.28 16.54 -8.55
N GLU A 143 11.32 17.18 -9.09
CA GLU A 143 11.19 18.07 -10.23
C GLU A 143 11.21 17.26 -11.54
N THR A 144 10.31 17.60 -12.46
CA THR A 144 10.33 17.09 -13.84
C THR A 144 10.39 18.26 -14.81
N GLY A 145 10.64 17.99 -16.10
CA GLY A 145 10.55 19.03 -17.13
C GLY A 145 9.15 19.62 -17.33
N LYS A 146 8.11 18.99 -16.76
CA LYS A 146 6.69 19.36 -16.92
C LYS A 146 6.05 19.96 -15.66
N GLY A 147 6.72 19.86 -14.52
CA GLY A 147 6.24 20.34 -13.22
C GLY A 147 6.75 19.51 -12.05
N ARG A 148 6.41 19.95 -10.84
CA ARG A 148 6.77 19.28 -9.60
C ARG A 148 5.77 18.18 -9.26
N VAL A 149 6.27 16.99 -8.98
CA VAL A 149 5.48 15.83 -8.59
C VAL A 149 5.72 15.51 -7.12
N GLY A 150 4.68 15.54 -6.30
CA GLY A 150 4.75 15.24 -4.87
C GLY A 150 4.23 13.83 -4.53
N LEU A 151 4.71 13.29 -3.43
CA LEU A 151 4.32 11.98 -2.89
C LEU A 151 4.06 12.09 -1.38
N VAL A 152 2.93 11.54 -0.93
CA VAL A 152 2.60 11.31 0.48
C VAL A 152 2.32 9.83 0.69
N SER A 153 3.01 9.20 1.64
CA SER A 153 2.91 7.77 1.94
C SER A 153 2.61 7.55 3.43
N PHE A 154 1.80 6.54 3.72
CA PHE A 154 1.42 6.15 5.08
C PHE A 154 1.10 4.65 5.19
N TYR A 155 1.18 4.11 6.40
CA TYR A 155 0.98 2.70 6.72
C TYR A 155 -0.19 2.56 7.69
N SER A 156 -1.13 1.67 7.37
CA SER A 156 -2.27 1.40 8.24
C SER A 156 -1.95 0.35 9.31
N ILE A 157 -2.28 0.65 10.56
CA ILE A 157 -1.94 -0.16 11.74
C ILE A 157 -3.23 -0.50 12.47
N ALA A 158 -3.57 -1.79 12.55
CA ALA A 158 -4.78 -2.25 13.24
C ALA A 158 -4.53 -2.46 14.74
N ASP A 159 -5.49 -2.08 15.58
CA ASP A 159 -5.47 -2.30 17.03
C ASP A 159 -5.70 -3.76 17.46
N THR A 160 -6.35 -4.54 16.59
CA THR A 160 -6.63 -5.97 16.76
C THR A 160 -5.97 -6.78 15.64
N GLY A 161 -5.14 -7.77 15.97
CA GLY A 161 -4.58 -8.73 14.99
C GLY A 161 -3.13 -9.13 15.23
N HIS A 162 -2.63 -10.05 14.38
CA HIS A 162 -1.24 -10.53 14.38
C HIS A 162 -0.20 -9.40 14.15
N PHE A 163 -0.63 -8.30 13.54
CA PHE A 163 0.14 -7.07 13.34
C PHE A 163 -0.07 -6.00 14.45
N GLY A 164 -0.73 -6.38 15.55
CA GLY A 164 -0.95 -5.54 16.74
C GLY A 164 0.33 -5.30 17.57
N PRO A 165 0.20 -4.85 18.84
CA PRO A 165 1.06 -3.86 19.52
C PRO A 165 2.56 -4.15 19.64
N THR A 166 3.02 -5.34 19.25
CA THR A 166 4.45 -5.65 19.11
C THR A 166 5.13 -4.84 17.98
N TYR A 167 4.37 -4.39 16.97
CA TYR A 167 4.84 -3.52 15.88
C TYR A 167 4.81 -2.02 16.19
N ALA A 168 4.29 -1.59 17.35
CA ALA A 168 4.25 -0.18 17.77
C ALA A 168 5.64 0.48 17.98
N ARG A 169 6.73 -0.20 17.59
CA ARG A 169 8.10 0.33 17.56
C ARG A 169 8.53 0.86 16.19
N THR A 170 7.65 0.82 15.19
CA THR A 170 7.94 1.24 13.82
C THR A 170 7.31 2.60 13.46
N GLU A 171 6.46 3.14 14.33
CA GLU A 171 5.71 4.37 14.13
C GLU A 171 6.54 5.62 14.45
N ALA A 172 6.40 6.66 13.63
CA ALA A 172 7.01 7.94 13.93
C ALA A 172 6.21 8.66 15.01
N THR A 173 6.88 9.20 16.03
CA THR A 173 6.21 10.01 17.06
C THR A 173 6.47 11.49 16.88
N ALA A 174 5.51 12.31 17.30
CA ALA A 174 5.62 13.75 17.22
C ALA A 174 6.71 14.29 18.16
N ARG A 175 7.33 15.39 17.74
CA ARG A 175 8.10 16.24 18.65
C ARG A 175 7.22 16.72 19.81
N MET A 176 7.72 16.61 21.04
CA MET A 176 7.06 17.13 22.24
C MET A 176 8.02 18.04 23.01
N GLY A 177 7.79 19.36 22.92
CA GLY A 177 8.69 20.36 23.51
C GLY A 177 10.10 20.24 22.93
N SER A 178 11.10 20.01 23.79
CA SER A 178 12.49 19.80 23.38
C SER A 178 12.83 18.36 22.96
N VAL A 179 11.88 17.43 23.01
CA VAL A 179 12.08 16.03 22.58
C VAL A 179 11.83 15.90 21.08
N GLY A 180 12.81 15.37 20.34
CA GLY A 180 12.87 15.34 18.88
C GLY A 180 11.87 14.43 18.15
N GLY A 181 11.03 13.67 18.87
CA GLY A 181 10.22 12.58 18.32
C GLY A 181 11.04 11.31 18.08
N ALA A 182 10.36 10.19 17.80
CA ALA A 182 10.99 8.92 17.44
C ALA A 182 10.94 8.73 15.91
N PRO A 183 12.02 8.19 15.30
CA PRO A 183 12.02 7.82 13.89
C PRO A 183 11.02 6.70 13.59
N GLY A 184 10.37 6.75 12.44
CA GLY A 184 9.32 5.80 12.11
C GLY A 184 8.62 6.05 10.78
N VAL A 185 7.63 5.22 10.51
CA VAL A 185 6.68 5.39 9.42
C VAL A 185 5.59 6.41 9.79
N ASN A 186 4.94 6.99 8.78
CA ASN A 186 3.72 7.78 8.94
C ASN A 186 2.52 6.84 9.18
N PRO A 187 1.94 6.78 10.40
CA PRO A 187 0.91 5.83 10.73
C PRO A 187 -0.49 6.34 10.39
N LEU A 188 -1.37 5.38 10.08
CA LEU A 188 -2.82 5.49 10.14
C LEU A 188 -3.34 4.39 11.04
N HIS A 189 -3.63 4.70 12.30
CA HIS A 189 -4.28 3.74 13.18
C HIS A 189 -5.71 3.47 12.73
N VAL A 190 -6.10 2.19 12.76
CA VAL A 190 -7.45 1.74 12.47
C VAL A 190 -7.95 0.77 13.53
N THR A 191 -9.23 0.86 13.89
CA THR A 191 -9.89 -0.07 14.81
C THR A 191 -10.82 -0.99 14.06
N GLY A 192 -10.48 -2.28 14.01
CA GLY A 192 -11.27 -3.31 13.34
C GLY A 192 -12.44 -3.79 14.20
N TYR A 193 -13.59 -4.06 13.58
CA TYR A 193 -14.74 -4.66 14.24
C TYR A 193 -15.52 -5.60 13.31
N ASN A 194 -15.95 -6.72 13.87
CA ASN A 194 -16.74 -7.73 13.20
C ASN A 194 -18.21 -7.31 13.18
N VAL A 195 -18.83 -7.35 12.01
CA VAL A 195 -20.24 -7.06 11.82
C VAL A 195 -21.03 -8.34 12.10
N VAL A 196 -21.97 -8.27 13.06
CA VAL A 196 -22.79 -9.40 13.51
C VAL A 196 -24.27 -9.05 13.47
N SER A 197 -25.14 -10.06 13.47
CA SER A 197 -26.56 -9.85 13.73
C SER A 197 -26.81 -9.61 15.22
N GLN A 198 -27.98 -9.05 15.57
CA GLN A 198 -28.37 -8.88 16.97
C GLN A 198 -28.33 -10.20 17.76
N ALA A 199 -28.86 -11.28 17.18
CA ALA A 199 -28.88 -12.59 17.82
C ALA A 199 -27.46 -13.15 18.06
N GLN A 200 -26.53 -12.92 17.12
CA GLN A 200 -25.12 -13.31 17.30
C GLN A 200 -24.44 -12.49 18.40
N LEU A 201 -24.70 -11.17 18.46
CA LEU A 201 -24.16 -10.33 19.51
C LEU A 201 -24.66 -10.77 20.90
N ASP A 202 -25.95 -11.10 21.02
CA ASP A 202 -26.54 -11.56 22.27
C ASP A 202 -25.91 -12.89 22.72
N ALA A 203 -25.69 -13.83 21.80
CA ALA A 203 -25.00 -15.10 22.08
C ALA A 203 -23.53 -14.89 22.51
N LEU A 204 -22.81 -13.95 21.90
CA LEU A 204 -21.45 -13.61 22.30
C LEU A 204 -21.40 -13.03 23.71
N LYS A 205 -22.36 -12.17 24.05
CA LYS A 205 -22.49 -11.60 25.40
C LYS A 205 -22.79 -12.69 26.43
N GLU A 206 -23.72 -13.60 26.14
CA GLU A 206 -24.02 -14.75 27.00
C GLU A 206 -22.77 -15.60 27.26
N LEU A 207 -22.03 -15.95 26.20
CA LEU A 207 -20.79 -16.71 26.34
C LEU A 207 -19.72 -15.95 27.16
N ALA A 208 -19.63 -14.64 26.99
CA ALA A 208 -18.72 -13.82 27.80
C ALA A 208 -19.11 -13.79 29.28
N CYS A 209 -20.41 -13.72 29.60
CA CYS A 209 -20.91 -13.87 30.96
C CYS A 209 -20.44 -15.20 31.56
N ASP A 210 -20.63 -16.30 30.84
CA ASP A 210 -20.31 -17.64 31.31
C ASP A 210 -18.81 -17.84 31.56
N ILE A 211 -17.95 -17.25 30.73
CA ILE A 211 -16.49 -17.44 30.81
C ILE A 211 -15.81 -16.46 31.79
N TYR A 212 -16.31 -15.23 31.87
CA TYR A 212 -15.62 -14.12 32.54
C TYR A 212 -16.42 -13.50 33.70
N GLY A 213 -17.73 -13.72 33.79
CA GLY A 213 -18.63 -13.00 34.71
C GLY A 213 -18.30 -13.14 36.20
N GLU A 214 -17.60 -14.20 36.60
CA GLU A 214 -17.23 -14.46 38.00
C GLU A 214 -15.74 -14.21 38.32
N ARG A 215 -14.96 -13.68 37.38
CA ARG A 215 -13.50 -13.52 37.60
C ARG A 215 -13.19 -12.36 38.54
N PRO A 216 -12.40 -12.59 39.62
CA PRO A 216 -11.97 -11.51 40.51
C PRO A 216 -11.12 -10.47 39.77
N GLY A 217 -11.44 -9.18 39.95
CA GLY A 217 -10.65 -8.07 39.42
C GLY A 217 -11.11 -7.50 38.07
N ALA A 218 -12.21 -7.99 37.49
CA ALA A 218 -12.85 -7.33 36.35
C ALA A 218 -13.46 -5.99 36.82
N THR A 219 -12.93 -4.86 36.32
CA THR A 219 -13.41 -3.50 36.65
C THR A 219 -14.76 -3.16 36.01
N VAL A 220 -15.16 -3.96 35.02
CA VAL A 220 -16.47 -3.95 34.35
C VAL A 220 -16.81 -5.43 34.17
N PRO A 221 -18.01 -5.92 34.56
CA PRO A 221 -18.45 -7.24 34.18
C PRO A 221 -18.21 -7.44 32.69
N ALA A 222 -17.72 -8.60 32.23
CA ALA A 222 -17.59 -8.84 30.79
C ALA A 222 -18.92 -8.67 30.02
N CYS A 223 -20.03 -8.60 30.75
CA CYS A 223 -21.39 -8.39 30.26
C CYS A 223 -21.87 -6.93 30.23
N ASP A 224 -21.15 -5.99 30.86
CA ASP A 224 -21.48 -4.56 30.79
C ASP A 224 -20.89 -3.99 29.49
N ALA A 225 -21.69 -4.07 28.43
CA ALA A 225 -21.32 -3.67 27.08
C ALA A 225 -21.41 -2.15 26.87
N HIS A 226 -20.54 -1.62 26.00
CA HIS A 226 -20.79 -0.34 25.33
C HIS A 226 -22.06 -0.47 24.47
N PRO A 227 -22.92 0.57 24.36
CA PRO A 227 -24.18 0.47 23.63
C PRO A 227 -24.00 0.19 22.12
N GLU A 228 -22.86 0.57 21.55
CA GLU A 228 -22.59 0.46 20.10
C GLU A 228 -21.63 -0.68 19.74
N ARG A 229 -20.72 -1.08 20.65
CA ARG A 229 -19.72 -2.13 20.41
C ARG A 229 -19.50 -3.03 21.62
N PHE A 230 -19.24 -4.30 21.35
CA PHE A 230 -18.89 -5.30 22.34
C PHE A 230 -17.50 -5.85 22.08
N ARG A 231 -16.67 -6.01 23.12
CA ARG A 231 -15.33 -6.58 23.00
C ARG A 231 -15.27 -7.95 23.67
N PHE A 232 -14.82 -8.96 22.92
CA PHE A 232 -14.68 -10.32 23.42
C PHE A 232 -13.53 -11.02 22.66
N PHE A 233 -12.69 -11.79 23.37
CA PHE A 233 -11.46 -12.38 22.81
C PHE A 233 -10.57 -11.38 22.04
N ASP A 234 -10.42 -10.16 22.56
CA ASP A 234 -9.65 -9.07 21.92
C ASP A 234 -10.12 -8.69 20.50
N GLN A 235 -11.38 -8.98 20.18
CA GLN A 235 -12.04 -8.56 18.95
C GLN A 235 -13.25 -7.70 19.28
N TRP A 236 -13.51 -6.71 18.43
CA TRP A 236 -14.72 -5.89 18.51
C TRP A 236 -15.83 -6.51 17.68
N TYR A 237 -17.07 -6.35 18.15
CA TYR A 237 -18.29 -6.80 17.49
C TYR A 237 -19.34 -5.68 17.50
N GLN A 238 -20.03 -5.48 16.39
CA GLN A 238 -21.06 -4.46 16.22
C GLN A 238 -22.22 -4.99 15.38
N VAL A 239 -23.45 -4.60 15.72
CA VAL A 239 -24.61 -4.96 14.89
C VAL A 239 -24.59 -4.16 13.59
N GLY A 240 -24.81 -4.83 12.46
CA GLY A 240 -24.90 -4.19 11.16
C GLY A 240 -25.52 -5.09 10.09
N GLU A 241 -25.72 -4.54 8.89
CA GLU A 241 -26.35 -5.23 7.77
C GLU A 241 -25.42 -6.22 7.07
N ASP A 242 -24.10 -5.94 7.06
CA ASP A 242 -23.11 -6.79 6.39
C ASP A 242 -22.52 -7.87 7.31
N VAL A 243 -23.40 -8.75 7.81
CA VAL A 243 -23.02 -9.80 8.75
C VAL A 243 -21.86 -10.66 8.22
N GLY A 244 -20.83 -10.84 9.05
CA GLY A 244 -19.62 -11.59 8.72
C GLY A 244 -18.51 -10.75 8.09
N ALA A 245 -18.71 -9.45 7.86
CA ALA A 245 -17.66 -8.55 7.45
C ALA A 245 -16.82 -8.03 8.63
N ILE A 246 -15.62 -7.55 8.33
CA ILE A 246 -14.76 -6.77 9.20
C ILE A 246 -14.74 -5.35 8.64
N HIS A 247 -15.18 -4.40 9.46
CA HIS A 247 -15.11 -2.98 9.17
C HIS A 247 -14.06 -2.31 10.05
N TYR A 248 -13.61 -1.14 9.65
CA TYR A 248 -12.57 -0.40 10.35
C TYR A 248 -12.95 1.06 10.49
N ASP A 249 -12.70 1.62 11.67
CA ASP A 249 -12.68 3.07 11.88
C ASP A 249 -11.26 3.58 11.83
N MET A 250 -11.05 4.77 11.24
CA MET A 250 -9.75 5.45 11.29
C MET A 250 -9.61 6.29 12.55
N ASP A 251 -8.42 6.30 13.14
CA ASP A 251 -8.07 7.31 14.14
C ASP A 251 -8.19 8.72 13.53
N ALA A 252 -8.92 9.58 14.25
CA ALA A 252 -9.28 10.89 13.74
C ALA A 252 -8.07 11.83 13.60
N ALA A 253 -7.08 11.74 14.50
CA ALA A 253 -5.90 12.59 14.48
C ALA A 253 -4.95 12.18 13.35
N ASP A 254 -4.78 10.88 13.14
CA ASP A 254 -3.99 10.37 12.02
C ASP A 254 -4.60 10.73 10.67
N ARG A 255 -5.89 10.45 10.51
CA ARG A 255 -6.64 10.84 9.31
C ARG A 255 -6.50 12.33 9.04
N GLN A 256 -6.72 13.19 10.04
CA GLN A 256 -6.58 14.64 9.87
C GLN A 256 -5.15 15.04 9.46
N GLY A 257 -4.13 14.44 10.08
CA GLY A 257 -2.73 14.70 9.77
C GLY A 257 -2.34 14.29 8.35
N ILE A 258 -2.82 13.14 7.88
CA ILE A 258 -2.61 12.65 6.52
C ILE A 258 -3.28 13.56 5.50
N LEU A 259 -4.56 13.92 5.71
CA LEU A 259 -5.28 14.83 4.80
C LEU A 259 -4.65 16.23 4.75
N ALA A 260 -4.12 16.72 5.87
CA ALA A 260 -3.36 17.96 5.90
C ALA A 260 -2.04 17.85 5.10
N SER A 261 -1.37 16.70 5.17
CA SER A 261 -0.13 16.44 4.43
C SER A 261 -0.37 16.40 2.93
N VAL A 262 -1.45 15.73 2.50
CA VAL A 262 -1.91 15.71 1.11
C VAL A 262 -2.21 17.13 0.62
N ARG A 263 -3.02 17.88 1.36
CA ARG A 263 -3.40 19.26 0.99
C ARG A 263 -2.19 20.19 0.88
N ASN A 264 -1.32 20.18 1.90
CA ASN A 264 -0.14 21.03 1.92
C ASN A 264 0.85 20.63 0.83
N GLY A 265 1.08 19.32 0.65
CA GLY A 265 1.91 18.80 -0.43
C GLY A 265 1.41 19.24 -1.79
N LYS A 266 0.10 19.15 -2.02
CA LYS A 266 -0.52 19.57 -3.28
C LYS A 266 -0.39 21.07 -3.53
N ILE A 267 -0.48 21.93 -2.51
CA ILE A 267 -0.27 23.37 -2.69
C ILE A 267 1.12 23.64 -3.30
N TYR A 268 2.15 22.88 -2.90
CA TYR A 268 3.51 23.04 -3.40
C TYR A 268 3.83 22.23 -4.66
N ALA A 269 3.02 21.24 -5.03
CA ALA A 269 3.21 20.36 -6.18
C ALA A 269 2.23 20.66 -7.32
N ASP A 270 2.63 20.33 -8.55
CA ASP A 270 1.79 20.44 -9.73
C ASP A 270 0.97 19.16 -9.96
N PHE A 271 1.50 18.02 -9.53
CA PHE A 271 0.83 16.71 -9.44
C PHE A 271 1.12 16.05 -8.09
N LEU A 272 0.16 15.39 -7.44
CA LEU A 272 0.38 14.67 -6.17
C LEU A 272 -0.11 13.22 -6.20
N ILE A 273 0.76 12.29 -5.81
CA ILE A 273 0.42 10.89 -5.52
C ILE A 273 0.23 10.74 -4.00
N ALA A 274 -0.89 10.16 -3.59
CA ALA A 274 -1.09 9.68 -2.21
C ALA A 274 -1.14 8.15 -2.21
N THR A 275 -0.58 7.52 -1.17
CA THR A 275 -0.52 6.05 -1.12
C THR A 275 -0.57 5.50 0.29
N VAL A 276 -1.25 4.36 0.43
CA VAL A 276 -1.35 3.60 1.66
C VAL A 276 -0.81 2.20 1.49
N HIS A 277 -0.07 1.71 2.48
CA HIS A 277 0.19 0.28 2.64
C HIS A 277 -0.79 -0.30 3.66
N ALA A 278 -1.57 -1.29 3.26
CA ALA A 278 -2.66 -1.86 4.05
C ALA A 278 -2.80 -3.37 3.82
N HIS A 279 -2.98 -4.09 4.92
CA HIS A 279 -3.21 -5.55 4.95
C HIS A 279 -4.63 -5.90 5.39
N GLN A 280 -5.41 -4.91 5.82
CA GLN A 280 -6.75 -5.07 6.34
C GLN A 280 -7.70 -5.53 5.23
N THR A 281 -8.50 -6.56 5.53
CA THR A 281 -9.47 -7.15 4.58
C THR A 281 -10.90 -7.03 5.10
N THR A 282 -11.89 -7.27 4.23
CA THR A 282 -13.33 -7.16 4.54
C THR A 282 -13.93 -8.43 5.12
N ARG A 283 -13.36 -9.62 4.90
CA ARG A 283 -13.98 -10.90 5.33
C ARG A 283 -13.06 -11.83 6.10
N PHE A 284 -11.77 -11.54 6.19
CA PHE A 284 -10.80 -12.42 6.80
C PHE A 284 -9.85 -11.66 7.73
N ASP A 285 -9.38 -12.32 8.78
CA ASP A 285 -8.24 -11.80 9.53
C ASP A 285 -6.98 -11.94 8.65
N PRO A 286 -6.21 -10.88 8.38
CA PRO A 286 -4.95 -10.99 7.65
C PRO A 286 -3.95 -11.98 8.28
N ALA A 287 -4.09 -12.32 9.56
CA ALA A 287 -3.36 -13.41 10.21
C ALA A 287 -3.60 -14.79 9.57
N LEU A 288 -4.73 -14.95 8.86
CA LEU A 288 -5.16 -16.16 8.16
C LEU A 288 -5.03 -16.03 6.63
N ALA A 289 -4.94 -14.81 6.08
CA ALA A 289 -4.83 -14.54 4.64
C ALA A 289 -3.56 -15.13 3.99
N PHE A 290 -2.57 -15.43 4.81
CA PHE A 290 -1.33 -16.06 4.39
C PHE A 290 -1.26 -17.55 4.71
N GLY A 291 -2.34 -18.17 5.18
CA GLY A 291 -2.43 -19.59 5.51
C GLY A 291 -3.44 -20.32 4.64
N ASN A 292 -3.12 -21.54 4.18
CA ASN A 292 -4.11 -22.45 3.61
C ASN A 292 -5.12 -22.87 4.69
N VAL A 293 -6.16 -22.07 4.95
CA VAL A 293 -7.25 -22.48 5.83
C VAL A 293 -8.13 -23.47 5.08
N LYS A 294 -7.98 -24.75 5.42
CA LYS A 294 -8.70 -25.87 4.82
C LYS A 294 -10.22 -25.63 4.91
N GLY A 295 -10.88 -25.42 3.76
CA GLY A 295 -12.34 -25.25 3.66
C GLY A 295 -12.83 -23.88 3.21
N MET A 296 -11.95 -22.90 2.97
CA MET A 296 -12.35 -21.62 2.36
C MET A 296 -12.51 -21.72 0.83
N LYS A 297 -13.49 -20.99 0.27
CA LYS A 297 -13.79 -20.96 -1.17
C LYS A 297 -12.80 -20.11 -1.97
N GLU A 298 -12.26 -19.06 -1.37
CA GLU A 298 -11.30 -18.12 -1.96
C GLU A 298 -10.19 -17.84 -0.94
N ALA A 299 -8.94 -17.79 -1.40
CA ALA A 299 -7.76 -17.68 -0.54
C ALA A 299 -7.36 -16.22 -0.25
N VAL A 300 -7.96 -15.24 -0.95
CA VAL A 300 -7.61 -13.81 -0.84
C VAL A 300 -8.87 -12.95 -0.99
N ASP A 301 -8.95 -11.86 -0.23
CA ASP A 301 -9.97 -10.83 -0.40
C ASP A 301 -9.50 -9.80 -1.44
N HIS A 302 -10.20 -9.72 -2.56
CA HIS A 302 -9.88 -8.81 -3.67
C HIS A 302 -10.55 -7.45 -3.55
N TYR A 303 -11.33 -7.22 -2.47
CA TYR A 303 -12.04 -5.97 -2.23
C TYR A 303 -11.40 -5.18 -1.09
N PRO A 304 -11.16 -3.88 -1.27
CA PRO A 304 -10.53 -3.05 -0.25
C PRO A 304 -11.41 -2.91 1.00
N ALA A 305 -10.78 -2.88 2.17
CA ALA A 305 -11.44 -2.51 3.41
C ALA A 305 -12.14 -1.14 3.30
N ASN A 306 -13.26 -0.98 4.01
CA ASN A 306 -14.12 0.21 3.94
C ASN A 306 -13.33 1.53 4.12
N PHE A 307 -12.38 1.56 5.06
CA PHE A 307 -11.60 2.77 5.34
C PHE A 307 -10.65 3.14 4.18
N VAL A 308 -10.17 2.17 3.40
CA VAL A 308 -9.27 2.43 2.25
C VAL A 308 -10.03 3.18 1.17
N VAL A 309 -11.27 2.75 0.87
CA VAL A 309 -12.17 3.45 -0.08
C VAL A 309 -12.47 4.86 0.41
N GLU A 310 -12.86 4.99 1.68
CA GLU A 310 -13.16 6.30 2.28
C GLU A 310 -11.95 7.24 2.22
N LEU A 311 -10.79 6.78 2.66
CA LEU A 311 -9.58 7.57 2.73
C LEU A 311 -9.05 7.96 1.35
N ALA A 312 -9.09 7.04 0.37
CA ALA A 312 -8.63 7.33 -0.99
C ALA A 312 -9.41 8.50 -1.60
N ARG A 313 -10.75 8.46 -1.49
CA ARG A 313 -11.63 9.56 -1.95
C ARG A 313 -11.35 10.86 -1.18
N GLN A 314 -11.12 10.80 0.14
CA GLN A 314 -10.76 11.98 0.93
C GLN A 314 -9.41 12.57 0.54
N CYS A 315 -8.42 11.74 0.18
CA CYS A 315 -7.14 12.21 -0.34
C CYS A 315 -7.32 12.94 -1.68
N ILE A 316 -8.12 12.39 -2.61
CA ILE A 316 -8.45 13.08 -3.87
C ILE A 316 -9.16 14.42 -3.59
N ASP A 317 -10.13 14.44 -2.67
CA ASP A 317 -10.85 15.66 -2.25
C ASP A 317 -9.94 16.72 -1.62
N ASN A 318 -8.78 16.30 -1.09
CA ASN A 318 -7.77 17.19 -0.52
C ASN A 318 -6.62 17.51 -1.49
N GLY A 319 -6.72 17.10 -2.75
CA GLY A 319 -5.83 17.51 -3.82
C GLY A 319 -4.89 16.44 -4.36
N ALA A 320 -4.98 15.18 -3.91
CA ALA A 320 -4.28 14.10 -4.60
C ALA A 320 -4.81 13.95 -6.04
N ASP A 321 -3.90 13.77 -6.99
CA ASP A 321 -4.23 13.53 -8.41
C ASP A 321 -4.26 12.05 -8.75
N MET A 322 -3.71 11.20 -7.88
CA MET A 322 -3.73 9.75 -7.96
C MET A 322 -3.67 9.16 -6.55
N PHE A 323 -4.36 8.04 -6.33
CA PHE A 323 -4.24 7.24 -5.12
C PHE A 323 -3.86 5.78 -5.45
N VAL A 324 -2.93 5.19 -4.71
CA VAL A 324 -2.50 3.80 -4.89
C VAL A 324 -2.41 3.08 -3.55
N THR A 325 -3.06 1.92 -3.45
CA THR A 325 -2.97 1.02 -2.30
C THR A 325 -2.00 -0.13 -2.58
N HIS A 326 -1.22 -0.48 -1.56
CA HIS A 326 -0.19 -1.53 -1.55
C HIS A 326 -0.37 -2.45 -0.34
N GLY A 327 0.33 -3.59 -0.31
CA GLY A 327 0.34 -4.54 0.81
C GLY A 327 -0.68 -5.68 0.70
N VAL A 328 -1.71 -5.55 -0.14
CA VAL A 328 -2.68 -6.64 -0.36
C VAL A 328 -2.04 -7.89 -0.99
N HIS A 329 -0.88 -7.73 -1.66
CA HIS A 329 -0.17 -8.79 -2.38
C HIS A 329 -1.06 -9.59 -3.34
N ALA A 330 -2.09 -8.95 -3.86
CA ALA A 330 -3.01 -9.48 -4.86
C ALA A 330 -3.66 -8.32 -5.61
N LEU A 331 -4.32 -8.66 -6.72
CA LEU A 331 -5.11 -7.70 -7.48
C LEU A 331 -6.31 -7.24 -6.65
N ALA A 332 -6.50 -5.93 -6.56
CA ALA A 332 -7.74 -5.30 -6.13
C ALA A 332 -8.07 -4.17 -7.13
N GLY A 333 -9.35 -4.05 -7.47
CA GLY A 333 -9.81 -3.25 -8.61
C GLY A 333 -9.47 -1.76 -8.56
N MET A 334 -9.98 -0.99 -9.52
CA MET A 334 -9.75 0.45 -9.60
C MET A 334 -11.04 1.26 -9.70
N GLU A 335 -10.94 2.52 -9.30
CA GLU A 335 -11.99 3.53 -9.37
C GLU A 335 -11.50 4.77 -10.13
N ILE A 336 -12.36 5.34 -10.97
CA ILE A 336 -12.18 6.72 -11.45
C ILE A 336 -13.06 7.64 -10.61
N TYR A 337 -12.47 8.28 -9.59
CA TYR A 337 -13.17 9.17 -8.68
C TYR A 337 -12.89 10.63 -9.04
N LYS A 338 -13.93 11.40 -9.39
CA LYS A 338 -13.79 12.82 -9.82
C LYS A 338 -12.75 13.03 -10.93
N GLY A 339 -12.66 12.09 -11.86
CA GLY A 339 -11.69 12.13 -12.96
C GLY A 339 -10.24 11.88 -12.55
N LYS A 340 -10.01 11.28 -11.38
CA LYS A 340 -8.69 10.88 -10.87
C LYS A 340 -8.66 9.36 -10.62
N PRO A 341 -7.56 8.67 -10.91
CA PRO A 341 -7.48 7.23 -10.74
C PRO A 341 -7.15 6.87 -9.28
N ILE A 342 -7.88 5.88 -8.77
CA ILE A 342 -7.63 5.20 -7.51
C ILE A 342 -7.38 3.72 -7.83
N PHE A 343 -6.21 3.20 -7.47
CA PHE A 343 -5.89 1.77 -7.61
C PHE A 343 -5.93 1.12 -6.22
N TYR A 344 -6.85 0.18 -6.00
CA TYR A 344 -6.99 -0.48 -4.70
C TYR A 344 -6.01 -1.63 -4.48
N GLY A 345 -5.38 -2.15 -5.54
CA GLY A 345 -4.27 -3.09 -5.41
C GLY A 345 -3.72 -3.50 -6.78
N LEU A 346 -2.49 -3.08 -7.07
CA LEU A 346 -1.76 -3.49 -8.29
C LEU A 346 -1.01 -4.83 -8.10
N SER A 347 -1.16 -5.48 -6.94
CA SER A 347 -0.43 -6.67 -6.48
C SER A 347 1.07 -6.42 -6.29
N ASN A 348 1.91 -7.46 -6.40
CA ASN A 348 3.35 -7.35 -6.38
C ASN A 348 3.91 -7.08 -7.77
N PHE A 349 4.91 -6.20 -7.92
CA PHE A 349 5.65 -6.11 -9.17
C PHE A 349 6.94 -6.93 -9.14
N ILE A 350 7.63 -6.97 -8.00
CA ILE A 350 8.69 -7.95 -7.73
C ILE A 350 8.36 -8.66 -6.42
N PHE A 351 8.30 -9.99 -6.44
CA PHE A 351 7.92 -10.80 -5.28
C PHE A 351 8.88 -11.96 -5.01
N GLN A 352 10.00 -11.65 -4.36
CA GLN A 352 11.04 -12.63 -4.03
C GLN A 352 11.16 -12.84 -2.51
N PHE A 353 10.03 -12.71 -1.80
CA PHE A 353 9.95 -12.89 -0.36
C PHE A 353 10.47 -14.27 0.07
N GLY A 354 11.27 -14.34 1.13
CA GLY A 354 11.78 -15.61 1.62
C GLY A 354 12.81 -16.31 0.71
N LEU A 355 13.35 -15.64 -0.31
CA LEU A 355 14.46 -16.16 -1.15
C LEU A 355 15.82 -15.58 -0.74
N GLN A 356 16.05 -15.40 0.56
CA GLN A 356 17.28 -14.79 1.07
C GLN A 356 18.47 -15.77 1.02
N PHE A 357 19.65 -15.27 0.65
CA PHE A 357 20.88 -16.04 0.73
C PHE A 357 21.38 -16.07 2.19
N GLY A 358 21.36 -17.24 2.83
CA GLY A 358 21.93 -17.43 4.16
C GLY A 358 22.32 -18.89 4.40
N ALA A 359 23.48 -19.12 5.03
CA ALA A 359 24.04 -20.46 5.26
C ALA A 359 23.23 -21.36 6.22
N GLY A 360 22.16 -20.81 6.83
CA GLY A 360 21.19 -21.55 7.66
C GLY A 360 19.76 -21.52 7.13
N TYR A 361 19.55 -21.07 5.88
CA TYR A 361 18.23 -20.89 5.30
C TYR A 361 17.97 -22.01 4.28
N ASP A 362 17.17 -23.02 4.68
CA ASP A 362 16.70 -24.06 3.77
C ASP A 362 15.56 -23.49 2.92
N VAL A 363 15.91 -23.06 1.71
CA VAL A 363 14.98 -22.44 0.76
C VAL A 363 13.84 -23.40 0.40
N LEU A 364 14.10 -24.70 0.25
CA LEU A 364 13.09 -25.68 -0.15
C LEU A 364 12.15 -26.00 1.01
N ALA A 365 12.68 -26.27 2.21
CA ALA A 365 11.85 -26.53 3.38
C ALA A 365 11.02 -25.32 3.82
N ASN A 366 11.47 -24.10 3.53
CA ASN A 366 10.68 -22.88 3.78
C ASN A 366 9.65 -22.62 2.69
N PHE A 367 9.94 -22.97 1.43
CA PHE A 367 8.96 -22.88 0.33
C PHE A 367 7.72 -23.73 0.65
N GLU A 368 7.92 -24.98 1.07
CA GLU A 368 6.84 -25.91 1.48
C GLU A 368 6.07 -25.45 2.73
N LYS A 369 6.61 -24.50 3.51
CA LYS A 369 5.99 -23.97 4.74
C LYS A 369 5.30 -22.62 4.55
N LYS A 370 5.61 -21.87 3.49
CA LYS A 370 5.09 -20.51 3.28
C LYS A 370 4.04 -20.51 2.17
N SER A 371 2.77 -20.47 2.57
CA SER A 371 1.62 -20.39 1.65
C SER A 371 1.61 -19.15 0.76
N GLU A 372 2.29 -18.06 1.15
CA GLU A 372 2.41 -16.82 0.36
C GLU A 372 3.15 -17.03 -0.97
N LEU A 373 4.23 -17.83 -0.95
CA LEU A 373 5.00 -18.12 -2.16
C LEU A 373 4.24 -19.04 -3.12
N GLU A 374 3.33 -19.85 -2.58
CA GLU A 374 2.50 -20.77 -3.36
C GLU A 374 1.20 -20.13 -3.86
N ASN A 375 0.73 -19.04 -3.23
CA ASN A 375 -0.56 -18.44 -3.55
C ASN A 375 -0.55 -17.82 -4.97
N PRO A 376 -1.30 -18.37 -5.94
CA PRO A 376 -1.29 -17.86 -7.31
C PRO A 376 -1.69 -16.39 -7.44
N ALA A 377 -2.54 -15.89 -6.53
CA ALA A 377 -3.01 -14.50 -6.55
C ALA A 377 -1.85 -13.49 -6.34
N SER A 378 -0.79 -13.89 -5.63
CA SER A 378 0.38 -13.04 -5.37
C SER A 378 1.39 -13.00 -6.51
N HIS A 379 1.17 -13.79 -7.57
CA HIS A 379 2.06 -13.88 -8.72
C HIS A 379 1.46 -13.31 -10.01
N GLU A 380 0.38 -12.54 -9.88
CA GLU A 380 -0.25 -11.79 -10.95
C GLU A 380 -0.24 -10.32 -10.59
N ALA A 381 0.02 -9.45 -11.57
CA ALA A 381 0.16 -8.03 -11.31
C ALA A 381 -0.33 -7.17 -12.47
N ILE A 382 -0.54 -5.89 -12.18
CA ILE A 382 -0.84 -4.87 -13.17
C ILE A 382 0.21 -3.76 -13.06
N LEU A 383 0.86 -3.43 -14.17
CA LEU A 383 1.52 -2.15 -14.35
C LEU A 383 0.48 -1.19 -14.96
N ALA A 384 0.23 -0.07 -14.29
CA ALA A 384 -0.73 0.92 -14.75
C ALA A 384 -0.03 2.19 -15.24
N THR A 385 -0.32 2.65 -16.47
CA THR A 385 0.08 3.98 -16.94
C THR A 385 -1.13 4.89 -17.00
N SER A 386 -1.11 5.99 -16.24
CA SER A 386 -2.15 7.01 -16.24
C SER A 386 -1.70 8.23 -17.03
N HIS A 387 -2.44 8.57 -18.08
CA HIS A 387 -2.13 9.65 -19.00
C HIS A 387 -3.04 10.84 -18.76
N PHE A 388 -2.43 12.01 -18.60
CA PHE A 388 -3.09 13.27 -18.34
C PHE A 388 -2.78 14.27 -19.46
N ASP A 389 -3.74 15.13 -19.76
CA ASP A 389 -3.56 16.29 -20.66
C ASP A 389 -4.40 17.45 -20.13
N LYS A 390 -3.88 18.68 -20.20
CA LYS A 390 -4.57 19.89 -19.73
C LYS A 390 -5.12 19.77 -18.30
N GLY A 391 -4.32 19.18 -17.40
CA GLY A 391 -4.68 18.98 -15.99
C GLY A 391 -5.72 17.88 -15.72
N ARG A 392 -6.08 17.05 -16.69
CA ARG A 392 -7.16 16.04 -16.58
C ARG A 392 -6.68 14.66 -16.98
N LEU A 393 -7.17 13.62 -16.31
CA LEU A 393 -6.96 12.24 -16.72
C LEU A 393 -7.69 11.99 -18.03
N VAL A 394 -7.00 11.40 -19.01
CA VAL A 394 -7.54 11.08 -20.34
C VAL A 394 -7.71 9.57 -20.49
N GLU A 395 -6.70 8.80 -20.08
CA GLU A 395 -6.66 7.36 -20.28
C GLU A 395 -5.81 6.68 -19.20
N VAL A 396 -6.24 5.50 -18.76
CA VAL A 396 -5.41 4.56 -18.01
C VAL A 396 -5.20 3.32 -18.86
N ARG A 397 -3.94 2.89 -19.00
CA ARG A 397 -3.58 1.61 -19.63
C ARG A 397 -3.06 0.64 -18.58
N LEU A 398 -3.50 -0.60 -18.67
CA LEU A 398 -3.24 -1.67 -17.70
C LEU A 398 -2.52 -2.80 -18.42
N PHE A 399 -1.26 -3.02 -18.05
CA PHE A 399 -0.41 -4.04 -18.62
C PHE A 399 -0.29 -5.19 -17.61
N PRO A 400 -0.85 -6.37 -17.91
CA PRO A 400 -0.74 -7.50 -17.01
C PRO A 400 0.70 -8.02 -16.96
N ALA A 401 1.09 -8.57 -15.82
CA ALA A 401 2.40 -9.18 -15.59
C ALA A 401 2.24 -10.53 -14.87
N ASP A 402 3.02 -11.53 -15.30
CA ASP A 402 3.13 -12.83 -14.67
C ASP A 402 4.46 -12.91 -13.90
N LEU A 403 4.40 -13.16 -12.60
CA LEU A 403 5.55 -13.34 -11.73
C LEU A 403 5.92 -14.83 -11.59
N GLY A 404 5.17 -15.72 -12.24
CA GLY A 404 5.48 -17.13 -12.39
C GLY A 404 4.99 -18.04 -11.27
N GLY A 405 5.14 -17.62 -10.02
CA GLY A 405 4.87 -18.48 -8.85
C GLY A 405 5.55 -19.85 -8.96
N ALA A 406 4.86 -20.89 -8.48
CA ALA A 406 5.33 -22.27 -8.57
C ALA A 406 5.51 -22.80 -10.01
N ARG A 407 5.04 -22.07 -11.04
CA ARG A 407 5.22 -22.45 -12.45
C ARG A 407 6.63 -22.16 -12.96
N ARG A 408 7.42 -21.35 -12.23
CA ARG A 408 8.80 -21.02 -12.59
C ARG A 408 9.78 -21.55 -11.55
N PRO A 409 11.03 -21.86 -11.93
CA PRO A 409 12.08 -22.15 -10.97
C PRO A 409 12.24 -20.99 -9.97
N ILE A 410 12.63 -21.30 -8.73
CA ILE A 410 12.84 -20.30 -7.65
C ILE A 410 13.73 -19.12 -8.09
N SER A 411 14.73 -19.37 -8.93
CA SER A 411 15.64 -18.34 -9.47
C SER A 411 14.99 -17.35 -10.46
N GLN A 412 13.74 -17.61 -10.87
CA GLN A 412 12.96 -16.79 -11.80
C GLN A 412 11.58 -16.39 -11.26
N MET A 413 11.15 -16.99 -10.14
CA MET A 413 9.92 -16.63 -9.47
C MET A 413 9.99 -15.20 -8.94
N GLY A 414 8.85 -14.51 -8.97
CA GLY A 414 8.73 -13.14 -8.47
C GLY A 414 9.26 -12.07 -9.42
N ILE A 415 9.73 -12.46 -10.61
CA ILE A 415 10.22 -11.52 -11.62
C ILE A 415 9.12 -11.29 -12.65
N PRO A 416 8.69 -10.04 -12.89
CA PRO A 416 7.56 -9.78 -13.76
C PRO A 416 7.95 -10.04 -15.22
N LEU A 417 7.14 -10.79 -15.95
CA LEU A 417 7.26 -10.93 -17.41
C LEU A 417 5.90 -10.61 -18.03
N GLU A 418 5.90 -9.99 -19.21
CA GLU A 418 4.69 -9.90 -20.03
C GLU A 418 4.08 -11.31 -20.19
N PRO A 419 2.81 -11.55 -19.83
CA PRO A 419 2.21 -12.87 -19.81
C PRO A 419 1.91 -13.40 -21.21
N GLU A 420 1.71 -14.71 -21.32
CA GLU A 420 1.12 -15.30 -22.53
C GLU A 420 -0.32 -14.78 -22.72
N PRO A 421 -0.84 -14.66 -23.96
CA PRO A 421 -2.11 -13.99 -24.24
C PRO A 421 -3.31 -14.47 -23.40
N ALA A 422 -3.44 -15.79 -23.19
CA ALA A 422 -4.53 -16.35 -22.39
C ALA A 422 -4.46 -15.95 -20.90
N LEU A 423 -3.24 -15.86 -20.35
CA LEU A 423 -3.05 -15.39 -18.98
C LEU A 423 -3.25 -13.87 -18.88
N ALA A 424 -2.82 -13.12 -19.90
CA ALA A 424 -3.06 -11.68 -20.00
C ALA A 424 -4.56 -11.36 -19.92
N GLU A 425 -5.37 -12.06 -20.74
CA GLU A 425 -6.83 -11.90 -20.77
C GLU A 425 -7.46 -12.27 -19.42
N ALA A 426 -7.01 -13.36 -18.78
CA ALA A 426 -7.53 -13.79 -17.49
C ALA A 426 -7.23 -12.79 -16.35
N ILE A 427 -6.01 -12.24 -16.32
CA ILE A 427 -5.60 -11.22 -15.34
C ILE A 427 -6.46 -9.95 -15.53
N LEU A 428 -6.61 -9.48 -16.75
CA LEU A 428 -7.39 -8.28 -17.06
C LEU A 428 -8.89 -8.48 -16.79
N ALA A 429 -9.44 -9.66 -17.06
CA ALA A 429 -10.83 -9.99 -16.76
C ALA A 429 -11.12 -9.95 -15.24
N ARG A 430 -10.24 -10.54 -14.42
CA ARG A 430 -10.33 -10.44 -12.95
C ARG A 430 -10.23 -8.99 -12.48
N PHE A 431 -9.26 -8.25 -12.97
CA PHE A 431 -9.09 -6.84 -12.59
C PHE A 431 -10.32 -5.99 -12.98
N ALA A 432 -10.93 -6.26 -14.14
CA ALA A 432 -12.18 -5.64 -14.56
C ALA A 432 -13.36 -6.01 -13.65
N GLU A 433 -13.48 -7.28 -13.27
CA GLU A 433 -14.48 -7.76 -12.30
C GLU A 433 -14.35 -7.03 -10.96
N TYR A 434 -13.15 -6.96 -10.40
CA TYR A 434 -12.89 -6.27 -9.12
C TYR A 434 -13.10 -4.76 -9.21
N SER A 435 -13.03 -4.19 -10.40
CA SER A 435 -13.26 -2.75 -10.65
C SER A 435 -14.74 -2.41 -10.84
N ALA A 436 -15.59 -3.39 -11.18
CA ALA A 436 -17.00 -3.18 -11.51
C ALA A 436 -17.84 -2.59 -10.36
N PRO A 437 -17.65 -2.98 -9.07
CA PRO A 437 -18.38 -2.37 -7.95
C PRO A 437 -18.11 -0.87 -7.78
N PHE A 438 -16.99 -0.38 -8.28
CA PHE A 438 -16.63 1.04 -8.25
C PHE A 438 -17.10 1.80 -9.51
N GLY A 439 -17.83 1.13 -10.41
CA GLY A 439 -18.37 1.72 -11.63
C GLY A 439 -17.37 1.85 -12.77
N THR A 440 -16.15 1.32 -12.64
CA THR A 440 -15.12 1.41 -13.67
C THR A 440 -15.29 0.31 -14.70
N ARG A 441 -15.30 0.67 -15.99
CA ARG A 441 -15.31 -0.27 -17.12
C ARG A 441 -13.94 -0.32 -17.77
N ILE A 442 -13.44 -1.53 -18.00
CA ILE A 442 -12.13 -1.77 -18.61
C ILE A 442 -12.37 -2.49 -19.94
N ALA A 443 -11.97 -1.86 -21.04
CA ALA A 443 -11.94 -2.50 -22.35
C ALA A 443 -10.60 -3.22 -22.53
N VAL A 444 -10.58 -4.41 -23.15
CA VAL A 444 -9.32 -5.10 -23.46
C VAL A 444 -9.03 -4.93 -24.95
N GLU A 445 -7.90 -4.31 -25.27
CA GLU A 445 -7.43 -4.05 -26.64
C GLU A 445 -6.01 -4.60 -26.78
N ASN A 446 -5.81 -5.60 -27.65
CA ASN A 446 -4.49 -6.22 -27.90
C ASN A 446 -3.74 -6.65 -26.63
N GLY A 447 -4.45 -7.24 -25.66
CA GLY A 447 -3.84 -7.70 -24.39
C GLY A 447 -3.54 -6.59 -23.39
N VAL A 448 -4.06 -5.36 -23.62
CA VAL A 448 -3.94 -4.22 -22.71
C VAL A 448 -5.33 -3.81 -22.23
N GLY A 449 -5.49 -3.60 -20.93
CA GLY A 449 -6.71 -3.01 -20.37
C GLY A 449 -6.71 -1.50 -20.57
N ILE A 450 -7.80 -0.94 -21.06
CA ILE A 450 -7.95 0.48 -21.38
C ILE A 450 -9.17 1.03 -20.62
N VAL A 451 -8.94 2.09 -19.85
CA VAL A 451 -9.99 2.89 -19.22
C VAL A 451 -9.93 4.28 -19.82
N ARG A 452 -10.93 4.64 -20.63
CA ARG A 452 -11.06 6.00 -21.18
C ARG A 452 -11.93 6.81 -20.24
N VAL A 453 -11.48 8.01 -19.90
CA VAL A 453 -12.21 8.92 -19.02
C VAL A 453 -12.88 9.96 -19.89
N ASP A 454 -14.21 9.99 -19.86
CA ASP A 454 -14.98 10.98 -20.62
C ASP A 454 -14.60 12.40 -20.17
N ALA A 455 -14.27 13.23 -21.16
CA ALA A 455 -13.80 14.62 -20.97
C ALA A 455 -14.91 15.59 -20.55
#